data_AF-A0AAD7FM50-F1
#
_entry.id   AF-A0AAD7FM50-F1
#
_cell.length_a   1.000
_cell.length_b   1.000
_cell.length_c   1.000
_cell.angle_alpha   90.00
_cell.angle_beta   90.00
_cell.angle_gamma   90.00
#
_symmetry.space_group_name_H-M   'P 1'
#
loop_
_entity.id
_entity.type
_entity.pdbx_description
1 polymer ?
#
loop_
_entity_poly.entity_id
_entity_poly.type
_entity_poly.pdbx_seq_one_letter_code
_entity_poly.pdbx_strand_id
1 'polypeptide(L)'
;MSIEYRVLTVHPDPNGVAELLTSIVDDIKDKYTVVYVGNVESIEDVKAAVEREKANVLFTASVWTAEEVEAINDNAKSVAPDVHMVNLPKGLAAKKGSDGVIAYIKENIPGLLA
;
A
#
# COMPACT_ATOMS: atom_id res chain seq x y z
N MET A 1 -20.23 -12.84 0.39
CA MET A 1 -18.94 -12.98 -0.31
C MET A 1 -17.99 -12.00 0.35
N SER A 2 -16.89 -12.47 0.92
CA SER A 2 -15.85 -11.57 1.44
C SER A 2 -15.06 -11.02 0.26
N ILE A 3 -14.89 -9.70 0.18
CA ILE A 3 -14.05 -9.07 -0.83
C ILE A 3 -12.59 -9.38 -0.45
N GLU A 4 -11.82 -9.90 -1.41
CA GLU A 4 -10.38 -10.09 -1.27
C GLU A 4 -9.66 -8.77 -1.56
N TYR A 5 -8.84 -8.31 -0.62
CA TYR A 5 -8.00 -7.12 -0.75
C TYR A 5 -6.60 -7.56 -1.18
N ARG A 6 -6.29 -7.36 -2.44
CA ARG A 6 -5.01 -7.68 -3.09
C ARG A 6 -4.11 -6.45 -2.98
N VAL A 7 -3.20 -6.50 -2.01
CA VAL A 7 -2.36 -5.37 -1.60
C VAL A 7 -1.02 -5.43 -2.33
N LEU A 8 -0.72 -4.35 -3.06
CA LEU A 8 0.58 -4.10 -3.68
C LEU A 8 1.23 -2.89 -3.00
N THR A 9 2.52 -2.97 -2.70
CA THR A 9 3.28 -1.83 -2.14
C THR A 9 4.11 -1.14 -3.21
N VAL A 10 4.30 0.18 -3.06
CA VAL A 10 5.25 0.95 -3.89
C VAL A 10 6.32 1.52 -2.95
N HIS A 11 7.44 0.82 -2.84
CA HIS A 11 8.56 1.18 -1.97
C HIS A 11 9.89 0.86 -2.67
N PRO A 12 10.80 1.84 -2.83
CA PRO A 12 12.10 1.63 -3.47
C PRO A 12 13.10 0.81 -2.63
N ASP A 13 12.67 0.35 -1.45
CA ASP A 13 13.45 -0.46 -0.52
C ASP A 13 12.48 -1.45 0.16
N PRO A 14 12.38 -2.69 -0.32
CA PRO A 14 11.40 -3.64 0.19
C PRO A 14 11.73 -4.16 1.59
N ASN A 15 12.89 -3.83 2.16
CA ASN A 15 13.29 -4.34 3.46
C ASN A 15 12.30 -3.88 4.55
N GLY A 16 11.76 -4.86 5.29
CA GLY A 16 10.78 -4.61 6.36
C GLY A 16 9.34 -4.39 5.89
N VAL A 17 9.06 -4.32 4.59
CA VAL A 17 7.69 -4.17 4.05
C VAL A 17 6.84 -5.42 4.34
N ALA A 18 7.42 -6.60 4.15
CA ALA A 18 6.73 -7.87 4.40
C ALA A 18 6.36 -8.05 5.88
N GLU A 19 7.25 -7.67 6.80
CA GLU A 19 7.01 -7.76 8.25
C GLU A 19 5.90 -6.79 8.68
N LEU A 20 5.95 -5.55 8.19
CA LEU A 20 4.94 -4.53 8.43
C LEU A 20 3.55 -5.00 7.96
N LEU A 21 3.45 -5.52 6.74
CA LEU A 21 2.19 -6.03 6.20
C LEU A 21 1.71 -7.26 6.96
N THR A 22 2.61 -8.16 7.34
CA THR A 22 2.23 -9.34 8.16
C THR A 22 1.57 -8.90 9.47
N SER A 23 2.13 -7.90 10.16
CA SER A 23 1.48 -7.37 11.36
C SER A 23 0.11 -6.77 11.06
N ILE A 24 -0.01 -5.98 10.00
CA ILE A 24 -1.28 -5.32 9.65
C ILE A 24 -2.36 -6.34 9.30
N VAL A 25 -2.01 -7.34 8.49
CA VAL A 25 -2.91 -8.42 8.09
C VAL A 25 -3.39 -9.21 9.30
N ASP A 26 -2.48 -9.51 10.25
CA ASP A 26 -2.85 -10.27 11.45
C ASP A 26 -3.92 -9.55 12.29
N ASP A 27 -3.85 -8.22 12.39
CA ASP A 27 -4.82 -7.42 13.15
C ASP A 27 -6.20 -7.31 12.50
N ILE A 28 -6.32 -7.58 11.19
CA ILE A 28 -7.55 -7.34 10.43
C ILE A 28 -8.14 -8.58 9.76
N LYS A 29 -7.48 -9.74 9.90
CA LYS A 29 -7.88 -11.03 9.32
C LYS A 29 -9.29 -11.48 9.73
N ASP A 30 -9.78 -11.05 10.90
CA ASP A 30 -11.13 -11.39 11.37
C ASP A 30 -12.23 -10.68 10.57
N LYS A 31 -11.90 -9.57 9.89
CA LYS A 31 -12.85 -8.72 9.15
C LYS A 31 -12.62 -8.72 7.65
N TYR A 32 -11.37 -8.87 7.22
CA TYR A 32 -10.97 -8.71 5.83
C TYR A 32 -10.10 -9.89 5.38
N THR A 33 -10.27 -10.30 4.11
CA THR A 33 -9.36 -11.24 3.46
C THR A 33 -8.31 -10.44 2.72
N VAL A 34 -7.07 -10.44 3.22
CA VAL A 34 -5.98 -9.65 2.63
C VAL A 34 -4.94 -10.59 2.04
N VAL A 35 -4.55 -10.33 0.80
CA VAL A 35 -3.51 -11.05 0.06
C VAL A 35 -2.44 -10.05 -0.35
N TYR A 36 -1.24 -10.20 0.19
CA TYR A 36 -0.09 -9.44 -0.28
C TYR A 36 0.41 -10.00 -1.61
N VAL A 37 0.40 -9.17 -2.66
CA VAL A 37 0.74 -9.61 -4.03
C VAL A 37 2.13 -9.17 -4.48
N GLY A 38 2.77 -8.21 -3.79
CA GLY A 38 4.16 -7.86 -4.03
C GLY A 38 4.53 -6.40 -3.78
N ASN A 39 5.76 -6.06 -4.11
CA ASN A 39 6.32 -4.72 -4.04
C ASN A 39 6.72 -4.23 -5.43
N VAL A 40 6.59 -2.92 -5.65
CA VAL A 40 7.09 -2.20 -6.82
C VAL A 40 8.12 -1.18 -6.32
N GLU A 41 9.32 -1.23 -6.88
CA GLU A 41 10.41 -0.35 -6.46
C GLU A 41 10.44 0.99 -7.20
N SER A 42 9.82 1.03 -8.39
CA SER A 42 9.85 2.18 -9.31
C SER A 42 8.45 2.61 -9.75
N ILE A 43 8.22 3.91 -9.90
CA ILE A 43 6.92 4.49 -10.31
C ILE A 43 6.49 3.99 -11.70
N GLU A 44 7.46 3.80 -12.61
CA GLU A 44 7.24 3.37 -13.99
C GLU A 44 6.63 1.96 -14.09
N ASP A 45 6.93 1.09 -13.12
CA ASP A 45 6.48 -0.30 -13.10
C ASP A 45 5.10 -0.49 -12.46
N VAL A 46 4.57 0.54 -11.82
CA VAL A 46 3.29 0.50 -11.08
C VAL A 46 2.16 0.00 -11.95
N LYS A 47 2.03 0.54 -13.17
CA LYS A 47 0.96 0.19 -14.10
C LYS A 47 0.97 -1.30 -14.43
N ALA A 48 2.13 -1.83 -14.82
CA ALA A 48 2.29 -3.23 -15.20
C ALA A 48 2.05 -4.16 -14.01
N ALA A 49 2.51 -3.77 -12.81
CA ALA A 49 2.31 -4.56 -11.60
C ALA A 49 0.84 -4.60 -11.14
N VAL A 50 0.13 -3.48 -11.17
CA VAL A 50 -1.30 -3.42 -10.84
C VAL A 50 -2.12 -4.34 -11.73
N GLU A 51 -1.87 -4.30 -13.05
CA GLU A 51 -2.57 -5.13 -14.03
C GLU A 51 -2.25 -6.62 -13.86
N ARG A 52 -0.97 -6.97 -13.72
CA ARG A 52 -0.50 -8.35 -13.57
C ARG A 52 -1.02 -8.99 -12.29
N GLU A 53 -0.89 -8.28 -11.18
CA GLU A 53 -1.26 -8.81 -9.86
C GLU A 53 -2.75 -8.64 -9.54
N LYS A 54 -3.48 -7.88 -10.37
CA LYS A 54 -4.87 -7.47 -10.15
C LYS A 54 -5.03 -6.80 -8.78
N ALA A 55 -4.09 -5.93 -8.44
CA ALA A 55 -4.10 -5.22 -7.17
C ALA A 55 -5.32 -4.30 -7.10
N ASN A 56 -6.05 -4.34 -6.00
CA ASN A 56 -7.18 -3.44 -5.72
C ASN A 56 -6.91 -2.54 -4.51
N VAL A 57 -5.78 -2.73 -3.83
CA VAL A 57 -5.24 -1.81 -2.83
C VAL A 57 -3.77 -1.53 -3.15
N LEU A 58 -3.41 -0.26 -3.22
CA LEU A 58 -2.04 0.20 -3.36
C LEU A 58 -1.57 0.91 -2.10
N PHE A 59 -0.41 0.51 -1.60
CA PHE A 59 0.21 1.13 -0.43
C PHE A 59 1.49 1.86 -0.82
N THR A 60 1.46 3.19 -0.77
CA THR A 60 2.58 4.03 -1.20
C THR A 60 3.42 4.46 0.00
N ALA A 61 4.71 4.17 -0.05
CA ALA A 61 5.65 4.45 1.03
C ALA A 61 5.85 5.94 1.32
N SER A 62 6.22 6.27 2.56
CA SER A 62 6.42 7.66 3.00
C SER A 62 7.67 8.36 2.44
N VAL A 63 8.45 7.69 1.58
CA VAL A 63 9.66 8.27 0.97
C VAL A 63 9.33 9.14 -0.24
N TRP A 64 8.22 8.86 -0.91
CA TRP A 64 7.80 9.55 -2.13
C TRP A 64 7.35 10.99 -1.84
N THR A 65 7.66 11.89 -2.77
CA THR A 65 7.13 13.26 -2.83
C THR A 65 5.65 13.26 -3.19
N ALA A 66 4.97 14.41 -3.00
CA ALA A 66 3.57 14.54 -3.40
C ALA A 66 3.37 14.36 -4.93
N GLU A 67 4.29 14.88 -5.73
CA GLU A 67 4.28 14.74 -7.19
C GLU A 67 4.50 13.27 -7.61
N GLU A 68 5.42 12.57 -6.96
CA GLU A 68 5.64 11.14 -7.20
C GLU A 68 4.43 10.29 -6.79
N VAL A 69 3.79 10.61 -5.66
CA VAL A 69 2.54 9.97 -5.24
C VAL A 69 1.43 10.21 -6.27
N GLU A 70 1.31 11.42 -6.81
CA GLU A 70 0.35 11.71 -7.88
C GLU A 70 0.62 10.88 -9.14
N ALA A 71 1.89 10.76 -9.56
CA ALA A 71 2.27 9.92 -10.69
C ALA A 71 1.98 8.43 -10.45
N ILE A 72 2.25 7.91 -9.25
CA ILE A 72 1.90 6.54 -8.84
C ILE A 72 0.38 6.34 -8.93
N ASN A 73 -0.37 7.32 -8.43
CA ASN A 73 -1.82 7.30 -8.40
C ASN A 73 -2.42 7.25 -9.81
N ASP A 74 -1.93 8.09 -10.70
CA ASP A 74 -2.37 8.15 -12.10
C ASP A 74 -2.02 6.86 -12.85
N ASN A 75 -0.82 6.32 -12.64
CA ASN A 75 -0.41 5.05 -13.24
C ASN A 75 -1.33 3.91 -12.82
N ALA A 76 -1.63 3.79 -11.52
CA ALA A 76 -2.51 2.74 -11.01
C ALA A 76 -3.95 2.89 -11.51
N LYS A 77 -4.51 4.11 -11.43
CA LYS A 77 -5.88 4.40 -11.87
C LYS A 77 -6.08 4.26 -13.37
N SER A 78 -5.03 4.41 -14.18
CA SER A 78 -5.10 4.23 -15.63
C SER A 78 -5.47 2.79 -16.05
N VAL A 79 -5.20 1.80 -15.19
CA VAL A 79 -5.50 0.37 -15.45
C VAL A 79 -6.55 -0.19 -14.49
N ALA A 80 -6.64 0.36 -13.29
CA ALA A 80 -7.63 -0.02 -12.29
C ALA A 80 -8.26 1.24 -11.68
N PRO A 81 -9.29 1.84 -12.31
CA PRO A 81 -9.90 3.09 -11.85
C PRO A 81 -10.44 3.03 -10.41
N ASP A 82 -10.86 1.82 -9.98
CA ASP A 82 -11.41 1.56 -8.64
C ASP A 82 -10.35 1.13 -7.62
N VAL A 83 -9.05 1.18 -7.96
CA VAL A 83 -7.98 0.84 -7.00
C VAL A 83 -8.01 1.78 -5.81
N HIS A 84 -8.06 1.20 -4.61
CA HIS A 84 -7.97 1.97 -3.38
C HIS A 84 -6.51 2.32 -3.10
N MET A 85 -6.22 3.57 -2.73
CA MET A 85 -4.84 4.02 -2.54
C MET A 85 -4.61 4.54 -1.13
N VAL A 86 -3.61 3.95 -0.49
CA VAL A 86 -3.16 4.24 0.86
C VAL A 86 -1.81 4.93 0.76
N ASN A 87 -1.82 6.26 0.79
CA ASN A 87 -0.63 7.07 0.63
C ASN A 87 -0.11 7.51 1.99
N LEU A 88 1.07 7.02 2.38
CA LEU A 88 1.67 7.44 3.64
C LEU A 88 2.17 8.89 3.57
N PRO A 89 1.93 9.70 4.62
CA PRO A 89 2.49 11.04 4.71
C PRO A 89 4.01 11.04 4.57
N LYS A 90 4.55 11.94 3.74
CA LYS A 90 6.00 12.03 3.50
C LYS A 90 6.79 12.16 4.80
N GLY A 91 7.85 11.36 4.94
CA GLY A 91 8.74 11.36 6.09
C GLY A 91 8.18 10.73 7.36
N LEU A 92 7.02 10.05 7.30
CA LEU A 92 6.44 9.37 8.46
C LEU A 92 7.41 8.35 9.08
N ALA A 93 8.03 7.49 8.25
CA ALA A 93 8.99 6.50 8.73
C ALA A 93 10.21 7.14 9.38
N ALA A 94 10.72 8.24 8.83
CA ALA A 94 11.84 8.98 9.41
C ALA A 94 11.49 9.62 10.77
N LYS A 95 10.23 10.05 10.95
CA LYS A 95 9.78 10.71 12.19
C LYS A 95 9.39 9.74 13.29
N LYS A 96 8.78 8.61 12.95
CA LYS A 96 8.18 7.70 13.94
C LYS A 96 8.75 6.28 13.93
N GLY A 97 9.71 5.99 13.04
CA GLY A 97 10.24 4.64 12.84
C GLY A 97 9.19 3.67 12.29
N SER A 98 9.58 2.40 12.14
CA SER A 98 8.71 1.35 11.62
C SER A 98 7.47 1.11 12.49
N ASP A 99 7.63 1.08 13.81
CA ASP A 99 6.51 0.90 14.75
C ASP A 99 5.47 2.01 14.65
N GLY A 100 5.92 3.25 14.46
CA GLY A 100 5.02 4.39 14.29
C GLY A 100 4.30 4.41 12.94
N VAL A 101 4.90 3.83 11.89
CA VAL A 101 4.21 3.60 10.61
C VAL A 101 3.14 2.54 10.79
N ILE A 102 3.46 1.42 11.46
CA ILE A 102 2.51 0.34 11.76
C ILE A 102 1.32 0.88 12.55
N ALA A 103 1.58 1.62 13.64
CA ALA A 103 0.53 2.23 14.45
C ALA A 103 -0.36 3.17 13.62
N TYR A 104 0.25 4.05 12.82
CA TYR A 104 -0.48 4.95 11.93
C TYR A 104 -1.40 4.19 10.97
N ILE A 105 -0.92 3.11 10.36
CA ILE A 105 -1.75 2.31 9.45
C ILE A 105 -2.91 1.69 10.24
N LYS A 106 -2.64 1.02 11.37
CA LYS A 106 -3.65 0.37 12.22
C LYS A 106 -4.76 1.31 12.65
N GLU A 107 -4.41 2.53 13.08
CA GLU A 107 -5.39 3.55 13.48
C GLU A 107 -6.28 4.02 12.32
N ASN A 108 -5.80 3.90 11.08
CA ASN A 108 -6.48 4.41 9.89
C ASN A 108 -7.09 3.30 9.01
N ILE A 109 -6.87 2.01 9.28
CA ILE A 109 -7.33 0.90 8.42
C ILE A 109 -8.80 1.01 8.01
N PRO A 110 -9.76 1.28 8.93
CA PRO A 110 -11.16 1.38 8.54
C PRO A 110 -11.40 2.49 7.52
N GLY A 111 -10.66 3.60 7.56
CA GLY A 111 -10.75 4.66 6.54
C GLY A 111 -9.91 4.40 5.28
N LEU A 112 -8.90 3.52 5.39
CA LEU A 112 -8.01 3.11 4.30
C LEU A 112 -8.50 1.88 3.52
N LEU A 113 -9.59 1.25 3.94
CA LEU A 113 -10.17 0.08 3.26
C LEU A 113 -11.70 0.17 3.08
N ALA A 114 -12.33 1.27 3.49
CA ALA A 114 -13.77 1.53 3.36
C ALA A 114 -14.14 2.23 2.06
#